data_AF-A0A8V5H0U6-F1
#
_entry.id   AF-A0A8V5H0U6-F1
#
_cell.length_a   1.000
_cell.length_b   1.000
_cell.length_c   1.000
_cell.angle_alpha   90.00
_cell.angle_beta   90.00
_cell.angle_gamma   90.00
#
_symmetry.space_group_name_H-M   'P 1'
#
loop_
_entity.id
_entity.type
_entity.pdbx_description
1 polymer ?
#
loop_
_entity_poly.entity_id
_entity_poly.type
_entity_poly.pdbx_seq_one_letter_code
_entity_poly.pdbx_strand_id
1 'polypeptide(L)'
;MAAPGEFFSVGSLVSCRTCQEHRLQGEVVAFDYPSKMLAIKCPSSSGKPNHADILLVNLQYVSEVEILSDRSDTPPPLASLNVSKVSGIPDAGNAAAQGASVGSAGAMGSVSR
;
A
#
# COMPACT_ATOMS: atom_id res chain seq x y z
N MET A 1 6.60 21.82 10.90
CA MET A 1 5.48 22.57 10.27
C MET A 1 5.36 22.10 8.84
N ALA A 2 4.18 21.65 8.43
CA ALA A 2 3.91 21.24 7.04
C ALA A 2 4.23 22.38 6.06
N ALA A 3 4.70 22.07 4.85
CA ALA A 3 5.05 23.10 3.87
C ALA A 3 3.81 23.92 3.46
N PRO A 4 3.96 25.13 2.91
CA PRO A 4 2.82 25.93 2.44
C PRO A 4 1.99 25.14 1.41
N GLY A 5 0.75 24.80 1.77
CA GLY A 5 -0.15 23.97 0.95
C GLY A 5 -0.25 22.50 1.38
N GLU A 6 0.61 22.04 2.29
CA GLU A 6 0.48 20.75 2.96
C GLU A 6 -0.36 20.93 4.24
N PHE A 7 -1.49 20.24 4.32
CA PHE A 7 -2.39 20.33 5.48
C PHE A 7 -2.00 19.36 6.59
N PHE A 8 -1.35 18.25 6.22
CA PHE A 8 -0.91 17.21 7.14
C PHE A 8 0.49 16.75 6.76
N SER A 9 1.39 16.67 7.74
CA SER A 9 2.68 16.03 7.54
C SER A 9 2.50 14.51 7.63
N VAL A 10 3.02 13.76 6.66
CA VAL A 10 3.05 12.29 6.74
C VAL A 10 3.81 11.87 7.99
N GLY A 11 3.22 10.96 8.76
CA GLY A 11 3.75 10.48 10.01
C GLY A 11 3.32 11.26 11.25
N SER A 12 2.66 12.42 11.11
CA SER A 12 2.04 13.09 12.25
C SER A 12 0.91 12.25 12.82
N LEU A 13 0.73 12.31 14.14
CA LEU A 13 -0.39 11.69 14.83
C LEU A 13 -1.57 12.67 14.84
N VAL A 14 -2.71 12.25 14.31
CA VAL A 14 -3.91 13.10 14.22
C VAL A 14 -5.12 12.44 14.88
N SER A 15 -6.04 13.27 15.36
CA SER A 15 -7.38 12.90 15.82
C SER A 15 -8.41 13.57 14.95
N CYS A 16 -9.28 12.79 14.32
CA CYS A 16 -10.39 13.26 13.51
C CYS A 16 -11.70 13.02 14.26
N ARG A 17 -12.47 14.06 14.52
CA ARG A 17 -13.84 13.97 15.01
C ARG A 17 -14.79 13.90 13.82
N THR A 18 -15.50 12.80 13.68
CA THR A 18 -16.55 12.68 12.67
C THR A 18 -17.76 13.54 13.02
N CYS A 19 -18.65 13.78 12.06
CA CYS A 19 -19.93 14.45 12.29
C CYS A 19 -20.89 13.68 13.24
N GLN A 20 -20.55 12.45 13.62
CA GLN A 20 -21.26 11.63 14.61
C GLN A 20 -20.54 11.62 15.98
N GLU A 21 -19.61 12.55 16.22
CA GLU A 21 -18.82 12.65 17.45
C GLU A 21 -17.88 11.45 17.73
N HIS A 22 -17.75 10.51 16.78
CA HIS A 22 -16.74 9.46 16.88
C HIS A 22 -15.35 10.02 16.58
N ARG A 23 -14.37 9.69 17.43
CA ARG A 23 -12.96 10.03 17.23
C ARG A 23 -12.20 8.88 16.56
N LEU A 24 -11.56 9.20 15.45
CA LEU A 24 -10.64 8.32 14.72
C LEU A 24 -9.23 8.87 14.92
N GLN A 25 -8.32 8.07 15.47
CA GLN A 25 -6.95 8.51 15.73
C GLN A 25 -5.97 7.60 14.99
N GLY A 26 -4.93 8.19 14.41
CA GLY A 26 -3.91 7.43 13.71
C GLY A 26 -2.78 8.29 13.14
N GLU A 27 -1.75 7.61 12.68
CA GLU A 27 -0.60 8.21 12.00
C GLU A 27 -1.00 8.53 10.55
N VAL A 28 -0.76 9.75 10.09
CA VAL A 28 -1.02 10.15 8.70
C VAL A 28 -0.11 9.35 7.76
N VAL A 29 -0.70 8.63 6.80
CA VAL A 29 0.05 7.87 5.78
C VAL A 29 0.05 8.59 4.45
N ALA A 30 -1.09 9.18 4.10
CA ALA A 30 -1.26 9.95 2.86
C ALA A 30 -2.40 10.95 3.02
N PHE A 31 -2.35 12.00 2.23
CA PHE A 31 -3.41 12.99 2.16
C PHE A 31 -3.57 13.47 0.72
N ASP A 32 -4.82 13.47 0.23
CA ASP A 32 -5.18 14.05 -1.05
C ASP A 32 -6.11 15.25 -0.84
N TYR A 33 -5.57 16.44 -1.09
CA TYR A 33 -6.29 17.69 -0.86
C TYR A 33 -7.49 17.90 -1.79
N PRO A 34 -7.42 17.62 -3.12
CA PRO A 34 -8.55 17.75 -4.03
C PRO A 34 -9.75 16.88 -3.64
N SER A 35 -9.56 15.59 -3.36
CA SER A 35 -10.66 14.69 -2.97
C SER A 35 -11.02 14.75 -1.49
N LYS A 36 -10.26 15.52 -0.68
CA LYS A 36 -10.43 15.63 0.77
C LYS A 36 -10.32 14.27 1.47
N MET A 37 -9.44 13.41 0.98
CA MET A 37 -9.23 12.08 1.53
C MET A 37 -7.97 12.05 2.37
N LEU A 38 -8.11 11.62 3.62
CA LEU A 38 -7.01 11.41 4.56
C LEU A 38 -6.87 9.91 4.85
N ALA A 39 -5.69 9.36 4.65
CA ALA A 39 -5.39 7.98 5.05
C ALA A 39 -4.62 8.00 6.37
N ILE A 40 -5.16 7.33 7.38
CA ILE A 40 -4.49 7.16 8.69
C ILE A 40 -4.26 5.67 8.99
N LYS A 41 -3.11 5.38 9.61
CA LYS A 41 -2.76 4.08 10.14
C LYS A 41 -3.09 4.03 11.63
N CYS A 42 -3.81 3.02 12.05
CA CYS A 42 -4.15 2.77 13.45
C CYS A 42 -3.74 1.35 13.89
N PRO A 43 -3.71 1.08 15.21
CA PRO A 43 -3.43 -0.26 15.73
C PRO A 43 -4.37 -1.30 15.12
N SER A 44 -3.86 -2.50 14.82
CA SER A 44 -4.70 -3.50 14.16
C SER A 44 -5.80 -4.02 15.07
N SER A 45 -7.02 -4.05 14.55
CA SER A 45 -8.17 -4.73 15.15
C SER A 45 -8.00 -6.25 15.24
N SER A 46 -7.07 -6.84 14.46
CA SER A 46 -6.82 -8.28 14.45
C SER A 46 -5.94 -8.79 15.61
N GLY A 47 -5.31 -7.89 16.37
CA GLY A 47 -4.37 -8.22 17.45
C GLY A 47 -3.02 -8.77 16.99
N LYS A 48 -2.79 -8.94 15.68
CA LYS A 48 -1.52 -9.44 15.16
C LYS A 48 -0.45 -8.32 15.17
N PRO A 49 0.76 -8.59 15.68
CA PRO A 49 1.77 -7.54 15.93
C PRO A 49 2.32 -6.87 14.67
N ASN A 50 2.20 -7.51 13.51
CA ASN A 50 2.70 -7.00 12.23
C ASN A 50 1.59 -6.49 11.31
N HIS A 51 0.37 -6.38 11.81
CA HIS A 51 -0.75 -5.81 11.07
C HIS A 51 -1.01 -4.39 11.58
N ALA A 52 -1.54 -3.56 10.68
CA ALA A 52 -2.10 -2.28 11.04
C ALA A 52 -3.36 -2.08 10.19
N ASP A 53 -4.32 -1.35 10.73
CA ASP A 53 -5.53 -1.02 10.01
C ASP A 53 -5.31 0.33 9.33
N ILE A 54 -5.75 0.45 8.08
CA ILE A 54 -5.68 1.69 7.30
C ILE A 54 -7.10 2.20 7.12
N LEU A 55 -7.36 3.40 7.64
CA LEU A 55 -8.65 4.08 7.52
C LEU A 55 -8.53 5.18 6.46
N LEU A 56 -9.43 5.14 5.49
CA LEU A 56 -9.66 6.21 4.52
C LEU A 56 -10.78 7.11 5.04
N VAL A 57 -10.43 8.32 5.42
CA VAL A 57 -11.33 9.30 6.01
C VAL A 57 -11.63 10.37 4.98
N ASN A 58 -12.89 10.49 4.57
CA ASN A 58 -13.34 11.64 3.81
C ASN A 58 -13.57 12.82 4.78
N LEU A 59 -12.75 13.86 4.65
CA LEU A 59 -12.79 15.02 5.53
C LEU A 59 -14.06 15.86 5.39
N GLN A 60 -14.89 15.64 4.37
CA GLN A 60 -16.23 16.24 4.29
C GLN A 60 -17.16 15.77 5.43
N TYR A 61 -16.88 14.61 6.03
CA TYR A 61 -17.65 14.04 7.15
C TYR A 61 -16.92 14.17 8.49
N VAL A 62 -15.92 15.04 8.56
CA VAL A 62 -15.13 15.33 9.74
C VAL A 62 -15.42 16.75 10.19
N SER A 63 -15.87 16.91 11.44
CA SER A 63 -16.18 18.20 12.04
C SER A 63 -14.94 18.90 12.60
N GLU A 64 -13.93 18.14 13.01
CA GLU A 64 -12.70 18.67 13.60
C GLU A 64 -11.52 17.74 13.33
N VAL A 65 -10.35 18.31 13.01
CA VAL A 65 -9.08 17.59 12.95
C VAL A 65 -8.08 18.27 13.86
N GLU A 66 -7.47 17.50 14.75
CA GLU A 66 -6.45 17.93 15.70
C GLU A 66 -5.15 17.19 15.43
N ILE A 67 -4.04 17.92 15.35
CA ILE A 67 -2.69 17.35 15.26
C ILE A 67 -2.19 17.14 16.69
N LEU A 68 -2.04 15.88 17.09
CA LEU A 68 -1.64 15.50 18.45
C LEU A 68 -0.12 15.44 18.61
N SER A 69 0.58 15.08 17.54
CA SER A 69 2.04 15.07 17.50
C SER A 69 2.52 15.30 16.07
N ASP A 70 3.43 16.24 15.91
CA ASP A 70 4.13 16.42 14.64
C ASP A 70 5.29 15.45 14.53
N ARG A 71 5.43 14.82 13.36
CA ARG A 71 6.67 14.11 13.06
C ARG A 71 7.72 15.11 12.60
N SER A 72 8.71 15.38 13.44
CA SER A 72 9.86 16.24 13.14
C SER A 72 10.98 15.51 12.40
N ASP A 73 11.00 14.18 12.50
CA ASP A 73 12.13 13.38 12.03
C ASP A 73 11.87 12.83 10.63
N THR A 74 12.88 12.96 9.76
CA THR A 74 12.91 12.29 8.46
C THR A 74 12.64 10.80 8.65
N PRO A 75 11.60 10.23 8.00
CA PRO A 75 11.36 8.79 8.07
C PRO A 75 12.62 8.04 7.56
N PRO A 76 12.92 6.86 8.13
CA PRO A 76 14.05 6.07 7.67
C PRO A 76 13.94 5.83 6.16
N PRO A 77 15.06 5.84 5.43
CA PRO A 77 15.05 5.65 3.98
C PRO A 77 14.34 4.34 3.64
N LEU A 78 13.53 4.38 2.58
CA LEU A 78 12.83 3.21 2.09
C LEU A 78 13.83 2.07 1.87
N ALA A 79 13.52 0.89 2.39
CA ALA A 79 14.35 -0.28 2.16
C ALA A 79 14.47 -0.52 0.64
N SER A 80 15.67 -0.82 0.17
CA SER A 80 15.93 -1.15 -1.23
C SER A 80 15.05 -2.32 -1.66
N LEU A 81 14.12 -2.06 -2.57
CA LEU A 81 13.21 -3.06 -3.10
C LEU A 81 13.99 -4.05 -3.97
N ASN A 82 13.94 -5.34 -3.64
CA ASN A 82 14.59 -6.37 -4.45
C ASN A 82 13.69 -6.71 -5.65
N VAL A 83 13.89 -6.04 -6.78
CA VAL A 83 13.11 -6.23 -8.02
C VAL A 83 13.18 -7.66 -8.55
N SER A 84 14.24 -8.41 -8.25
CA SER A 84 14.39 -9.81 -8.67
C SER A 84 13.34 -10.74 -8.02
N LYS A 85 12.74 -10.34 -6.89
CA LYS A 85 11.62 -11.08 -6.27
C LYS A 85 10.26 -10.65 -6.81
N VAL A 86 10.16 -9.45 -7.41
CA VAL A 86 8.91 -8.89 -7.94
C VAL A 86 8.60 -9.42 -9.34
N SER A 87 9.63 -9.69 -10.15
CA SER A 87 9.50 -10.21 -11.53
C SER A 87 8.92 -11.63 -11.64
N GLY A 88 8.65 -12.31 -10.51
CA GLY A 88 8.02 -13.63 -10.48
C GLY A 88 6.49 -13.60 -10.46
N ILE A 89 5.86 -12.42 -10.36
CA ILE A 89 4.41 -12.27 -10.48
C ILE A 89 4.12 -12.11 -11.98
N PRO A 90 3.57 -13.13 -12.67
CA PRO A 90 3.27 -12.98 -14.08
C PRO A 90 2.26 -11.84 -14.28
N ASP A 91 2.63 -10.87 -15.11
CA ASP A 91 1.72 -9.85 -15.61
C ASP A 91 0.49 -10.55 -16.21
N ALA A 92 -0.68 -10.41 -15.58
CA ALA A 92 -1.94 -11.00 -16.04
C ALA A 92 -2.43 -10.41 -17.40
N GLY A 93 -1.60 -9.62 -18.08
CA GLY A 93 -1.94 -8.84 -19.26
C GLY A 93 -1.46 -9.40 -20.61
N ASN A 94 -0.76 -10.55 -20.67
CA ASN A 94 -0.32 -11.07 -21.98
C ASN A 94 -0.28 -12.61 -22.09
N ALA A 95 -1.36 -13.28 -21.72
CA ALA A 95 -1.59 -14.68 -22.08
C ALA A 95 -2.43 -14.77 -23.36
N ALA A 96 -1.92 -14.24 -24.48
CA ALA A 96 -2.52 -14.44 -25.79
C ALA A 96 -1.48 -14.98 -26.78
N ALA A 97 -1.71 -16.24 -27.15
CA ALA A 97 -1.25 -16.90 -28.36
C ALA A 97 0.27 -17.05 -28.58
N GLN A 98 0.76 -18.28 -28.42
CA GLN A 98 1.58 -18.89 -29.46
C GLN A 98 1.37 -20.40 -29.51
N GLY A 99 1.03 -20.85 -30.71
CA GLY A 99 0.46 -22.15 -31.01
C GLY A 99 1.45 -23.30 -30.86
N ALA A 100 0.88 -24.45 -30.52
CA ALA A 100 1.53 -25.74 -30.63
C ALA A 100 1.97 -25.99 -32.08
N SER A 101 3.25 -26.32 -32.27
CA SER A 101 3.69 -27.07 -33.44
C SER A 101 4.47 -28.29 -32.98
N VAL A 102 3.95 -29.43 -33.42
CA VAL A 102 4.36 -30.81 -33.20
C VAL A 102 5.74 -31.08 -33.81
N GLY A 103 6.65 -31.68 -33.02
CA GLY A 103 7.97 -32.11 -33.46
C GLY A 103 8.23 -33.58 -33.08
N SER A 104 7.95 -34.45 -34.04
CA SER A 104 8.28 -35.88 -34.23
C SER A 104 9.19 -36.62 -33.24
N ALA A 105 8.70 -37.81 -32.83
CA ALA A 105 9.43 -38.86 -32.13
C ALA A 105 10.55 -39.48 -32.99
N GLY A 106 11.76 -39.55 -32.44
CA GLY A 106 12.87 -40.35 -32.97
C GLY A 106 13.05 -41.62 -32.15
N ALA A 107 12.67 -42.76 -32.72
CA ALA A 107 12.93 -44.09 -32.17
C ALA A 107 14.40 -44.46 -32.38
N MET A 108 15.11 -44.83 -31.31
CA MET A 108 16.49 -45.32 -31.38
C MET A 108 16.48 -46.82 -31.11
N GLY A 109 16.47 -47.60 -32.19
CA GLY A 109 16.75 -49.04 -32.16
C GLY A 109 18.26 -49.27 -32.18
N SER A 110 18.74 -50.19 -31.34
CA SER A 110 20.05 -50.83 -31.56
C SER A 110 19.91 -52.33 -31.33
N VAL A 111 20.11 -53.09 -32.41
CA VAL A 111 20.38 -54.53 -32.45
C VAL A 111 21.70 -54.67 -33.18
N SER A 112 22.65 -55.41 -32.58
CA SER A 112 23.80 -56.13 -33.18
C SER A 112 24.78 -56.44 -32.03
N ARG A 113 25.35 -57.62 -31.84
CA ARG A 113 25.31 -58.96 -32.46
C ARG A 113 25.67 -59.95 -31.35
#